data_AF-A0A1X1QQV9-F1
#
_entry.id   AF-A0A1X1QQV9-F1
#
_cell.length_a   1.000
_cell.length_b   1.000
_cell.length_c   1.000
_cell.angle_alpha   90.00
_cell.angle_beta   90.00
_cell.angle_gamma   90.00
#
_symmetry.space_group_name_H-M   'P 1'
#
loop_
_entity.id
_entity.type
_entity.pdbx_description
1 polymer ?
#
loop_
_entity_poly.entity_id
_entity_poly.type
_entity_poly.pdbx_seq_one_letter_code
_entity_poly.pdbx_strand_id
1 'polypeptide(L)' 'MRKFNGVPKDHLHLFLKECEWRFNHSGPKSQLKQLSQWVKVKLSSLLGAAPIFII' A
#
# COMPACT_ATOMS: atom_id res chain seq x y z
N MET A 1 -1.46 4.42 -16.08
CA MET A 1 -0.76 3.80 -14.94
C MET A 1 0.64 4.33 -14.93
N ARG A 2 1.04 5.09 -13.90
CA ARG A 2 2.42 5.61 -13.84
C ARG A 2 3.33 4.41 -13.59
N LYS A 3 3.98 3.90 -14.65
CA LYS A 3 4.94 2.79 -14.55
C LYS A 3 6.01 3.18 -13.52
N PHE A 4 5.87 2.59 -12.33
CA PHE A 4 6.79 2.67 -11.20
C PHE A 4 7.15 4.07 -10.67
N ASN A 5 6.35 5.12 -10.91
CA ASN A 5 6.60 6.48 -10.41
C ASN A 5 8.06 6.98 -10.59
N GLY A 6 8.73 6.62 -11.69
CA GLY A 6 10.11 7.02 -11.95
C GLY A 6 11.20 6.12 -11.32
N VAL A 7 10.83 5.02 -10.66
CA VAL A 7 11.80 3.97 -10.29
C VAL A 7 12.27 3.28 -11.57
N PRO A 8 13.58 3.30 -11.90
CA PRO A 8 14.08 2.60 -13.06
C PRO A 8 13.88 1.08 -12.90
N LYS A 9 13.57 0.37 -13.99
CA LYS A 9 13.27 -1.07 -13.96
C LYS A 9 14.36 -1.89 -13.26
N ASP A 10 15.62 -1.51 -13.47
CA ASP A 10 16.77 -2.20 -12.90
C ASP A 10 16.80 -2.13 -11.37
N HIS A 11 16.18 -1.10 -10.78
CA HIS A 11 16.13 -0.89 -9.32
C HIS A 11 14.80 -1.34 -8.70
N LEU A 12 13.83 -1.79 -9.51
CA LEU A 12 12.53 -2.22 -9.02
C LEU A 12 12.63 -3.35 -7.99
N HIS A 13 13.56 -4.28 -8.20
CA HIS A 13 13.76 -5.42 -7.30
C HIS A 13 14.19 -4.97 -5.89
N LEU A 14 15.04 -3.94 -5.79
CA LEU A 14 15.45 -3.37 -4.50
C LEU A 14 14.31 -2.65 -3.81
N PHE A 15 13.53 -1.87 -4.56
CA PHE A 15 12.35 -1.18 -4.03
C PHE A 15 11.34 -2.17 -3.44
N LEU A 16 11.04 -3.25 -4.15
CA LEU A 16 10.14 -4.30 -3.68
C LEU A 16 10.68 -4.98 -2.41
N LYS A 17 12.00 -5.23 -2.34
CA LYS A 17 12.64 -5.80 -1.14
C LYS A 17 12.56 -4.85 0.06
N GLU A 18 12.72 -3.55 -0.16
CA GLU A 18 12.57 -2.56 0.90
C GLU A 18 11.12 -2.49 1.42
N CYS A 19 10.14 -2.55 0.50
CA CYS A 19 8.72 -2.64 0.87
C CYS A 19 8.42 -3.90 1.68
N GLU A 20 8.91 -5.06 1.23
CA GLU A 20 8.77 -6.34 1.94
C GLU A 20 9.37 -6.26 3.35
N TRP A 21 10.57 -5.69 3.48
CA TRP A 21 11.23 -5.53 4.77
C TRP A 21 10.43 -4.63 5.72
N ARG A 22 9.99 -3.45 5.25
CA ARG A 22 9.17 -2.51 6.05
C ARG A 22 7.84 -3.14 6.47
N PHE A 23 7.23 -3.94 5.60
CA PHE A 23 5.99 -4.62 5.93
C PHE A 23 6.22 -5.71 6.98
N ASN A 24 7.23 -6.56 6.82
CA ASN A 24 7.46 -7.72 7.69
C ASN A 24 8.16 -7.39 9.03
N HIS A 25 8.95 -6.32 9.08
CA HIS A 25 9.75 -5.95 10.26
C HIS A 25 9.22 -4.73 11.02
N SER A 26 8.08 -4.17 10.60
CA SER A 26 7.42 -3.14 11.40
C SER A 26 6.81 -3.75 12.67
N GLY A 27 6.71 -2.96 13.74
CA GLY A 27 6.18 -3.45 15.01
C GLY A 27 4.72 -3.93 14.88
N PRO A 28 4.30 -4.97 15.62
CA PRO A 28 2.93 -5.52 15.54
C PRO A 28 1.83 -4.48 15.74
N LYS A 29 2.05 -3.51 16.64
CA LYS A 29 1.10 -2.41 16.92
C LYS A 29 0.94 -1.46 15.72
N SER A 30 2.03 -1.14 15.01
CA SER A 30 1.97 -0.29 13.81
C SER A 30 1.28 -1.00 12.65
N GLN A 31 1.57 -2.30 12.46
CA GLN A 31 0.91 -3.12 11.44
C GLN A 31 -0.60 -3.21 11.67
N LEU A 32 -1.02 -3.48 12.91
CA LEU A 32 -2.43 -3.56 13.26
C LEU A 32 -3.16 -2.23 13.03
N LYS A 33 -2.52 -1.10 13.38
CA LYS A 33 -3.08 0.24 13.14
C LYS A 33 -3.26 0.51 11.65
N GLN A 34 -2.27 0.13 10.83
CA GLN A 34 -2.31 0.28 9.38
C GLN A 34 -3.41 -0.58 8.74
N LEU A 35 -3.52 -1.86 9.13
CA LEU A 35 -4.59 -2.76 8.69
C LEU A 35 -5.97 -2.23 9.07
N SER A 36 -6.13 -1.76 10.32
CA SER A 36 -7.38 -1.19 10.81
C SER A 36 -7.80 0.05 10.00
N GLN A 37 -6.84 0.89 9.64
CA GLN A 37 -7.09 2.06 8.81
C GLN A 37 -7.54 1.67 7.39
N TRP A 38 -6.89 0.67 6.77
CA TRP A 38 -7.29 0.17 5.45
C TRP A 38 -8.69 -0.44 5.45
N VAL A 39 -9.04 -1.22 6.48
CA VAL A 39 -10.39 -1.79 6.62
C VAL A 39 -11.43 -0.67 6.78
N LYS A 40 -11.14 0.37 7.57
CA LYS A 40 -12.03 1.53 7.72
C LYS A 40 -12.25 2.27 6.41
N VAL A 41 -11.17 2.55 5.67
CA VAL A 41 -11.24 3.19 4.35
C VAL A 41 -12.01 2.32 3.36
N LYS A 42 -11.80 1.00 3.38
CA LYS A 42 -12.54 0.07 2.54
C LYS A 42 -14.03 0.03 2.90
N LEU A 43 -14.36 -0.01 4.18
CA LEU A 43 -15.74 -0.03 4.63
C LEU A 43 -16.46 1.29 4.34
N SER A 44 -15.80 2.43 4.54
CA SER A 44 -16.39 3.74 4.22
C SER A 44 -16.56 3.95 2.71
N SER A 45 -15.64 3.44 1.89
CA SER A 45 -15.76 3.49 0.43
C SER A 45 -16.82 2.53 -0.11
N LEU A 46 -17.02 1.38 0.53
CA LEU A 46 -18.11 0.45 0.17
C LEU A 46 -19.50 1.00 0.54
N LEU A 47 -19.58 1.83 1.58
CA LEU A 47 -20.83 2.48 2.01
C LEU A 47 -21.08 3.84 1.33
N GLY A 48 -20.10 4.40 0.62
CA GLY A 48 -20.07 5.80 0.18
C GLY A 48 -19.98 6.08 -1.33
N ALA A 49 -20.22 5.08 -2.20
CA ALA A 49 -20.21 5.13 -3.67
C ALA A 49 -18.93 4.63 -4.38
N ALA A 50 -19.15 3.82 -5.42
CA ALA A 50 -18.22 3.49 -6.49
C ALA A 50 -17.98 4.71 -7.42
N PRO A 51 -17.06 4.66 -8.41
CA PRO A 51 -15.70 4.12 -8.44
C PRO A 51 -14.67 5.26 -8.75
N ILE A 52 -13.46 4.88 -9.19
CA ILE A 52 -12.49 5.69 -9.98
C ILE A 52 -11.50 6.56 -9.18
N PHE A 53 -10.34 5.99 -8.85
CA PHE A 53 -9.03 6.32 -9.47
C PHE A 53 -7.93 5.52 -8.75
N ILE A 54 -7.69 4.28 -9.22
CA ILE A 54 -6.38 3.64 -9.07
C ILE A 54 -5.74 3.71 -10.45
N ILE A 55 -4.87 4.70 -10.66
CA ILE A 55 -3.86 4.76 -11.73
C ILE A 55 -2.57 5.31 -11.14
#